data_AF-A0A4U8Z1K7-F1
#
_entry.id   AF-A0A4U8Z1K7-F1
#
_cell.length_a   1.000
_cell.length_b   1.000
_cell.length_c   1.000
_cell.angle_alpha   90.00
_cell.angle_beta   90.00
_cell.angle_gamma   90.00
#
_symmetry.space_group_name_H-M   'P 1'
#
loop_
_entity.id
_entity.type
_entity.pdbx_description
1 polymer ?
#
loop_
_entity_poly.entity_id
_entity_poly.type
_entity_poly.pdbx_seq_one_letter_code
_entity_poly.pdbx_strand_id
1 'polypeptide(L)' 'MVEALRRNPLTPWYIGLAFLLIVDAVFFYYVTTRSCEIPNPIIFGIMVIIRGLYLVLMYLAFRSRD' A
#
# COMPACT_ATOMS: atom_id res chain seq x y z
N MET A 1 -20.53 29.78 7.37
CA MET A 1 -19.48 29.00 8.05
C MET A 1 -19.27 27.78 7.18
N VAL A 2 -18.13 27.70 6.49
CA VAL A 2 -17.87 26.64 5.51
C VAL A 2 -17.88 25.33 6.28
N GLU A 3 -18.83 24.44 5.97
CA GLU A 3 -18.85 23.07 6.45
C GLU A 3 -17.49 22.47 6.13
N ALA A 4 -16.68 22.29 7.17
CA ALA A 4 -15.47 21.51 7.09
C ALA A 4 -15.92 20.10 6.77
N LEU A 5 -15.98 19.78 5.46
CA LEU A 5 -16.16 18.45 4.92
C LEU A 5 -15.37 17.51 5.82
N ARG A 6 -16.08 16.72 6.62
CA ARG A 6 -15.54 15.70 7.52
C ARG A 6 -14.83 14.68 6.64
N ARG A 7 -13.63 15.01 6.17
CA ARG A 7 -12.77 14.13 5.39
C ARG A 7 -12.44 13.00 6.33
N ASN A 8 -13.06 11.85 6.10
CA ASN A 8 -12.76 10.63 6.82
C ASN A 8 -11.24 10.45 6.79
N PRO A 9 -10.53 10.49 7.95
CA PRO A 9 -9.07 10.46 7.99
C PRO A 9 -8.50 9.17 7.38
N LEU A 10 -9.34 8.15 7.22
CA LEU A 10 -9.01 6.90 6.53
C LEU A 10 -9.06 6.97 4.99
N THR A 11 -9.58 8.03 4.37
CA THR A 11 -9.57 8.19 2.90
C THR A 11 -8.18 8.07 2.26
N PRO A 12 -7.12 8.77 2.75
CA PRO A 12 -5.76 8.56 2.24
C PRO A 12 -5.23 7.15 2.48
N TRP A 13 -5.70 6.46 3.52
CA TRP A 13 -5.30 5.08 3.80
C TRP A 13 -5.82 4.11 2.74
N TYR A 14 -7.10 4.19 2.37
CA TYR A 14 -7.68 3.36 1.31
C TYR A 14 -7.01 3.59 -0.05
N ILE A 15 -6.66 4.84 -0.37
CA ILE A 15 -5.94 5.18 -1.60
C ILE A 15 -4.54 4.54 -1.61
N GLY A 16 -3.81 4.63 -0.50
CA GLY A 16 -2.50 3.99 -0.35
C GLY A 16 -2.56 2.47 -0.50
N LEU A 17 -3.58 1.83 0.07
CA LEU A 17 -3.78 0.38 -0.02
C LEU A 17 -4.12 -0.05 -1.45
N ALA A 18 -5.04 0.64 -2.12
CA ALA A 18 -5.39 0.36 -3.51
C ALA A 18 -4.18 0.51 -4.43
N PHE A 19 -3.38 1.56 -4.24
CA PHE A 19 -2.16 1.79 -5.03
C PHE A 19 -1.14 0.66 -4.84
N LEU A 20 -0.92 0.21 -3.60
CA LEU A 20 0.02 -0.86 -3.31
C LEU A 20 -0.39 -2.19 -3.95
N LEU A 21 -1.67 -2.55 -3.86
CA LEU A 21 -2.20 -3.75 -4.51
C LEU A 21 -2.01 -3.71 -6.04
N ILE A 22 -2.23 -2.54 -6.66
CA ILE A 22 -2.03 -2.38 -8.10
C ILE A 22 -0.54 -2.57 -8.46
N VAL A 23 0.36 -1.95 -7.70
CA VAL A 23 1.80 -2.06 -7.94
C VAL A 23 2.26 -3.52 -7.81
N ASP A 24 1.83 -4.23 -6.76
CA ASP A 24 2.21 -5.62 -6.53
C ASP A 24 1.64 -6.55 -7.61
N ALA A 25 0.37 -6.34 -8.02
CA ALA A 25 -0.25 -7.10 -9.10
C ALA A 25 0.44 -6.90 -10.45
N VAL A 26 0.79 -5.65 -10.78
CA VAL A 26 1.52 -5.32 -12.01
C VAL A 26 2.91 -5.95 -11.97
N PHE A 27 3.64 -5.81 -10.86
CA PHE A 27 4.97 -6.41 -10.73
C PHE A 27 4.92 -7.93 -10.86
N PHE A 28 3.98 -8.59 -10.18
CA PHE A 28 3.79 -10.03 -10.27
C PHE A 28 3.46 -10.46 -11.71
N TYR A 29 2.61 -9.71 -12.41
CA TYR A 29 2.28 -9.95 -13.81
C TYR A 29 3.52 -9.84 -14.71
N TYR A 30 4.35 -8.82 -14.55
CA TYR A 30 5.59 -8.67 -15.32
C TYR A 30 6.58 -9.79 -15.04
N VAL A 31 6.76 -10.16 -13.78
CA VAL A 31 7.65 -11.24 -13.36
C VAL A 31 7.20 -12.59 -13.94
N THR A 32 5.90 -12.91 -13.86
CA THR A 32 5.40 -14.20 -14.36
C THR A 32 5.36 -14.29 -15.89
N THR A 33 5.06 -13.18 -16.58
CA THR A 33 4.88 -13.21 -18.05
C THR A 33 6.16 -12.96 -18.85
N ARG A 34 7.10 -12.16 -18.32
CA ARG A 34 8.29 -11.75 -19.09
C ARG A 34 9.53 -12.59 -18.81
N SER A 35 9.44 -13.61 -17.96
CA SER A 35 10.59 -14.43 -17.51
C SER A 35 11.80 -13.58 -17.12
N CYS A 36 11.56 -12.36 -16.62
CA CYS A 36 12.61 -11.52 -16.09
C CYS A 36 13.16 -12.25 -14.86
N GLU A 37 14.49 -12.44 -14.83
CA GLU A 37 15.18 -13.00 -13.69
C GLU A 37 14.77 -12.25 -12.44
N ILE A 38 14.03 -12.94 -11.57
CA ILE A 38 13.40 -12.32 -10.42
C ILE A 38 14.54 -11.85 -9.51
N PRO A 39 14.67 -10.54 -9.24
CA PRO A 39 15.60 -10.09 -8.22
C PRO A 39 15.13 -10.72 -6.91
N ASN A 40 15.85 -11.76 -6.48
CA ASN A 40 15.65 -12.59 -5.30
C ASN A 40 14.25 -12.45 -4.63
N PRO A 41 13.37 -13.47 -4.68
CA PRO A 41 12.00 -13.39 -4.14
C PRO A 41 11.95 -12.94 -2.66
N ILE A 42 13.04 -13.12 -1.91
CA ILE A 42 13.20 -12.62 -0.54
C ILE A 42 13.17 -11.07 -0.50
N ILE A 43 13.87 -10.39 -1.40
CA ILE A 43 13.93 -8.92 -1.47
C ILE A 43 12.54 -8.37 -1.83
N PHE A 44 11.84 -9.04 -2.75
CA PHE A 44 10.48 -8.69 -3.11
C PHE A 44 9.53 -8.81 -1.90
N GLY A 45 9.61 -9.92 -1.17
CA GLY A 45 8.84 -10.11 0.06
C GLY A 45 9.08 -9.01 1.09
N ILE A 46 10.35 -8.62 1.29
CA ILE A 46 10.71 -7.53 2.22
C ILE A 46 10.09 -6.19 1.78
N MET A 47 10.14 -5.86 0.49
CA MET A 47 9.52 -4.61 -0.02
C MET A 47 8.01 -4.58 0.23
N VAL A 48 7.31 -5.68 -0.04
CA VAL A 48 5.86 -5.79 0.18
C VAL A 48 5.55 -5.69 1.69
N ILE A 49 6.30 -6.41 2.53
CA ILE A 49 6.11 -6.40 3.98
C ILE A 49 6.34 -5.01 4.58
N ILE A 50 7.40 -4.30 4.18
CA ILE A 50 7.69 -2.94 4.67
C ILE A 50 6.56 -1.97 4.30
N ARG A 51 6.08 -2.04 3.05
CA ARG A 51 4.95 -1.22 2.58
C ARG A 51 3.66 -1.56 3.32
N GLY A 52 3.40 -2.85 3.56
CA GLY A 52 2.28 -3.31 4.38
C GLY A 52 2.35 -2.80 5.82
N LEU A 53 3.51 -2.90 6.46
CA LEU A 53 3.76 -2.36 7.80
C LEU A 53 3.51 -0.84 7.86
N TYR A 54 3.98 -0.10 6.86
CA TYR A 54 3.74 1.34 6.78
C TYR A 54 2.24 1.67 6.69
N LEU A 55 1.47 0.95 5.86
CA LEU A 55 0.02 1.09 5.81
C LEU A 55 -0.65 0.76 7.14
N VAL A 56 -0.24 -0.31 7.82
CA VAL A 56 -0.82 -0.70 9.12
C VAL A 56 -0.52 0.36 10.18
N LEU A 57 0.71 0.87 10.23
CA LEU A 57 1.08 1.95 11.14
C LEU A 57 0.31 3.23 10.83
N MET A 58 0.13 3.56 9.55
CA MET A 58 -0.66 4.70 9.10
C MET A 58 -2.14 4.56 9.48
N TYR A 59 -2.71 3.35 9.35
CA TYR A 59 -4.07 3.03 9.83
C TYR A 59 -4.21 3.26 11.34
N LEU A 60 -3.29 2.69 12.12
CA LEU A 60 -3.28 2.81 13.57
C LEU A 60 -3.13 4.28 14.00
N ALA A 61 -2.27 5.04 13.32
CA ALA A 61 -2.06 6.46 13.58
C ALA A 61 -3.33 7.29 13.31
N PHE A 62 -4.07 6.99 12.24
CA PHE A 62 -5.36 7.65 11.98
C PHE A 62 -6.41 7.25 13.02
N ARG A 63 -6.50 5.96 13.37
CA ARG A 63 -7.44 5.48 14.40
C ARG A 63 -7.15 6.03 15.80
N SER A 64 -5.89 6.31 16.12
CA SER A 64 -5.51 6.94 17.40
C SER A 64 -5.83 8.44 17.49
N ARG A 65 -6.18 9.07 16.35
CA ARG A 65 -6.51 10.50 16.24
C ARG A 65 -8.02 10.77 16.12
N ASP A 66 -8.86 9.74 16.00
CA ASP A 66 -10.32 9.79 16.15
C ASP A 66 -10.72 9.56 17.62
#